data_AF-A0A840YI63-F1
#
_entry.id   AF-A0A840YI63-F1
#
_cell.length_a   1.000
_cell.length_b   1.000
_cell.length_c   1.000
_cell.angle_alpha   90.00
_cell.angle_beta   90.00
_cell.angle_gamma   90.00
#
_symmetry.space_group_name_H-M   'P 1'
#
loop_
_entity.id
_entity.type
_entity.pdbx_description
1 polymer ?
#
loop_
_entity_poly.entity_id
_entity_poly.type
_entity_poly.pdbx_seq_one_letter_code
_entity_poly.pdbx_strand_id
1 'polypeptide(L)'
;MPGPNTTTARAGEPAPIPHSAWSAARRGILEAFAAGERLVLLVGGPGSGKTLLLREIEASLRSPSFRVGRVEGSGWAEGAPLSQILLVDDAERIGDAELRQVAERAVGFTVLAGTPALARRLGALPHRLVELGPIQERDIPAYVAAQVIRAGLEDDRLGGGAVEAFASAAKGDPARLNRLIGTSFLVANMAGSREVLPEHVRRAAAVRTGRPSKPRAAGHSSSVIDEAETSPFLTPAPSEGAGFDLRRGLLLASVPLALLVIAGAWFLWPEAEAPRPREAPAVLAQRPTAPEAPAPAPPLAREEEPRPAEPAAPAPPPPVPEPPRAAAPVPEPPAPVAAAPAPEPPFVPDPGTTAAPAFPTGLERPADPVEPAARGAPPAGAMVRVVITYPRAAPGAAQRAAALSSELDRAGLSAGTPFPLSRSAAGPELNYFFREDREAALRVAQAGAGQIGEAVPRLAPLGGALPRPGTIEVGLPGPGAAPGDRATPPEPPAAPAPEPAVPSSPPEATVLGADAAQRGVTLSWGVPARADSFVEVLILEGGEAPPREVFAGYSEAQGTQTIRLSRPGLYAWRVLAVSRSARRYAPSRWYYFTVAEASP
;
A
#
# COMPACT_ATOMS: atom_id res chain seq x y z
N MET A 1 -20.43 18.47 3.35
CA MET A 1 -19.11 18.40 2.70
C MET A 1 -18.39 17.18 3.26
N PRO A 2 -18.27 16.06 2.52
CA PRO A 2 -17.53 14.90 2.99
C PRO A 2 -16.02 15.21 2.97
N GLY A 3 -15.33 14.94 4.08
CA GLY A 3 -13.88 15.12 4.22
C GLY A 3 -13.06 14.07 3.46
N PRO A 4 -11.75 14.28 3.25
CA PRO A 4 -10.91 13.35 2.51
C PRO A 4 -10.72 12.03 3.27
N ASN A 5 -11.05 10.92 2.62
CA ASN A 5 -10.83 9.56 3.10
C ASN A 5 -9.32 9.26 3.19
N THR A 6 -8.77 9.22 4.41
CA THR A 6 -7.42 8.71 4.68
C THR A 6 -7.42 7.19 4.70
N THR A 7 -6.86 6.58 3.66
CA THR A 7 -6.57 5.14 3.55
C THR A 7 -5.52 4.72 4.59
N THR A 8 -5.82 3.71 5.41
CA THR A 8 -4.89 3.16 6.42
C THR A 8 -3.80 2.31 5.76
N ALA A 9 -2.56 2.79 5.81
CA ALA A 9 -1.38 2.11 5.26
C ALA A 9 -0.84 1.00 6.18
N ARG A 10 -0.21 -0.02 5.58
CA ARG A 10 0.57 -1.07 6.28
C ARG A 10 1.77 -0.46 7.01
N ALA A 11 2.05 -0.96 8.22
CA ALA A 11 3.18 -0.53 9.02
C ALA A 11 4.52 -0.75 8.29
N GLY A 12 5.20 0.36 7.96
CA GLY A 12 6.57 0.36 7.43
C GLY A 12 6.71 0.80 5.97
N GLU A 13 5.63 0.84 5.19
CA GLU A 13 5.69 1.34 3.82
C GLU A 13 5.14 2.78 3.77
N PRO A 14 5.88 3.73 3.18
CA PRO A 14 5.45 5.12 3.15
C PRO A 14 4.16 5.27 2.35
N ALA A 15 3.06 5.61 3.03
CA ALA A 15 1.81 5.98 2.37
C ALA A 15 2.07 7.13 1.37
N PRO A 16 1.54 7.04 0.14
CA PRO A 16 1.58 8.18 -0.78
C PRO A 16 0.77 9.33 -0.16
N ILE A 17 1.27 10.55 -0.33
CA ILE A 17 0.56 11.74 0.14
C ILE A 17 -0.35 12.19 -1.00
N PRO A 18 -1.68 12.02 -0.85
CA PRO A 18 -2.60 12.32 -1.93
C PRO A 18 -2.64 13.82 -2.24
N HIS A 19 -2.50 14.15 -3.51
CA HIS A 19 -2.79 15.48 -4.07
C HIS A 19 -3.85 15.37 -5.17
N SER A 20 -4.33 16.48 -5.73
CA SER A 20 -5.49 16.44 -6.62
C SER A 20 -5.21 15.66 -7.91
N ALA A 21 -4.06 15.90 -8.55
CA ALA A 21 -3.65 15.19 -9.77
C ALA A 21 -3.45 13.68 -9.54
N TRP A 22 -2.86 13.31 -8.39
CA TRP A 22 -2.74 11.91 -7.98
C TRP A 22 -4.10 11.23 -7.81
N SER A 23 -5.01 11.90 -7.08
CA SER A 23 -6.35 11.39 -6.81
C SER A 23 -7.16 11.23 -8.09
N ALA A 24 -6.99 12.16 -9.05
CA ALA A 24 -7.61 12.09 -10.37
C ALA A 24 -7.04 10.92 -11.20
N ALA A 25 -5.71 10.75 -11.24
CA ALA A 25 -5.08 9.64 -11.95
C ALA A 25 -5.49 8.29 -11.36
N ARG A 26 -5.46 8.16 -10.02
CA ARG A 26 -5.92 6.95 -9.31
C ARG A 26 -7.36 6.62 -9.67
N ARG A 27 -8.26 7.62 -9.59
CA ARG A 27 -9.67 7.44 -9.95
C ARG A 27 -9.83 7.02 -11.40
N GLY A 28 -9.13 7.66 -12.34
CA GLY A 28 -9.18 7.32 -13.76
C GLY A 28 -8.77 5.88 -14.05
N ILE A 29 -7.73 5.37 -13.38
CA ILE A 29 -7.30 3.96 -13.50
C ILE A 29 -8.38 3.01 -12.94
N LEU A 30 -8.94 3.30 -11.75
CA LEU A 30 -9.94 2.44 -11.13
C LEU A 30 -11.30 2.47 -11.85
N GLU A 31 -11.68 3.61 -12.42
CA GLU A 31 -12.84 3.73 -13.30
C GLU A 31 -12.66 2.92 -14.57
N ALA A 32 -11.47 2.96 -15.20
CA ALA A 32 -11.16 2.14 -16.37
C ALA A 32 -11.28 0.64 -16.05
N PHE A 33 -10.77 0.23 -14.89
CA PHE A 33 -10.89 -1.14 -14.40
C PHE A 33 -12.36 -1.55 -14.21
N ALA A 34 -13.16 -0.70 -13.55
CA ALA A 34 -14.58 -0.96 -13.33
C ALA A 34 -15.40 -0.99 -14.63
N ALA A 35 -15.00 -0.21 -15.64
CA ALA A 35 -15.60 -0.20 -16.97
C ALA A 35 -15.20 -1.40 -17.84
N GLY A 36 -14.31 -2.28 -17.36
CA GLY A 36 -13.83 -3.45 -18.12
C GLY A 36 -12.89 -3.09 -19.27
N GLU A 37 -12.31 -1.89 -19.25
CA GLU A 37 -11.27 -1.51 -20.22
C GLU A 37 -10.03 -2.37 -20.00
N ARG A 38 -9.38 -2.84 -21.07
CA ARG A 38 -8.26 -3.80 -20.94
C ARG A 38 -6.90 -3.14 -20.75
N LEU A 39 -6.75 -1.90 -21.23
CA LEU A 39 -5.45 -1.24 -21.32
C LEU A 39 -5.56 0.23 -20.91
N VAL A 40 -4.81 0.57 -19.87
CA VAL A 40 -4.64 1.95 -19.40
C VAL A 40 -3.19 2.36 -19.57
N LEU A 41 -3.00 3.56 -20.09
CA LEU A 41 -1.70 4.20 -20.21
C LEU A 41 -1.59 5.34 -19.21
N LEU A 42 -0.77 5.15 -18.18
CA LEU A 42 -0.44 6.15 -17.17
C LEU A 42 0.79 6.95 -17.62
N VAL A 43 0.60 8.20 -18.06
CA VAL A 43 1.70 9.07 -18.48
C VAL A 43 2.00 10.15 -17.46
N GLY A 44 3.28 10.47 -17.29
CA GLY A 44 3.71 11.60 -16.47
C GLY A 44 5.19 11.88 -16.65
N GLY A 45 5.60 13.10 -16.30
CA GLY A 45 7.02 13.48 -16.30
C GLY A 45 7.88 12.58 -15.41
N PRO A 46 9.21 12.56 -15.60
CA PRO A 46 10.12 11.92 -14.66
C PRO A 46 9.88 12.44 -13.24
N GLY A 47 9.82 11.55 -12.25
CA GLY A 47 9.62 11.95 -10.85
C GLY A 47 8.19 12.33 -10.45
N SER A 48 7.20 12.22 -11.35
CA SER A 48 5.80 12.56 -11.04
C SER A 48 5.11 11.60 -10.05
N GLY A 49 5.76 10.51 -9.65
CA GLY A 49 5.22 9.55 -8.69
C GLY A 49 4.48 8.36 -9.29
N LYS A 50 4.60 8.10 -10.60
CA LYS A 50 3.97 6.96 -11.29
C LYS A 50 4.20 5.63 -10.57
N THR A 51 5.44 5.31 -10.23
CA THR A 51 5.83 4.10 -9.48
C THR A 51 5.07 3.94 -8.18
N LEU A 52 4.93 5.02 -7.41
CA LEU A 52 4.23 5.02 -6.13
C LEU A 52 2.70 4.87 -6.36
N LEU A 53 2.16 5.48 -7.41
CA LEU A 53 0.75 5.34 -7.78
C LEU A 53 0.45 3.90 -8.18
N LEU A 54 1.31 3.26 -8.97
CA LEU A 54 1.18 1.85 -9.29
C LEU A 54 1.18 0.96 -8.05
N ARG A 55 2.01 1.25 -7.02
CA ARG A 55 1.97 0.49 -5.75
C ARG A 55 0.64 0.64 -5.03
N GLU A 56 0.08 1.85 -5.03
CA GLU A 56 -1.21 2.10 -4.41
C GLU A 56 -2.35 1.39 -5.17
N ILE A 57 -2.31 1.42 -6.50
CA ILE A 57 -3.23 0.67 -7.36
C ILE A 57 -3.08 -0.83 -7.13
N GLU A 58 -1.84 -1.34 -7.03
CA GLU A 58 -1.55 -2.72 -6.69
C GLU A 58 -2.18 -3.10 -5.35
N ALA A 59 -1.97 -2.30 -4.31
CA ALA A 59 -2.56 -2.52 -2.99
C ALA A 59 -4.10 -2.45 -3.02
N SER A 60 -4.67 -1.54 -3.81
CA SER A 60 -6.13 -1.35 -3.93
C SER A 60 -6.81 -2.49 -4.69
N LEU A 61 -6.15 -3.02 -5.73
CA LEU A 61 -6.68 -4.09 -6.58
C LEU A 61 -6.34 -5.49 -6.05
N ARG A 62 -5.35 -5.61 -5.16
CA ARG A 62 -4.99 -6.87 -4.52
C ARG A 62 -6.14 -7.34 -3.64
N SER A 63 -6.89 -8.29 -4.18
CA SER A 63 -7.93 -9.03 -3.49
C SER A 63 -7.70 -10.52 -3.73
N PRO A 64 -8.36 -11.41 -2.97
CA PRO A 64 -8.32 -12.84 -3.28
C PRO A 64 -8.76 -13.13 -4.72
N SER A 65 -9.64 -12.30 -5.30
CA SER A 65 -10.18 -12.46 -6.65
C SER A 65 -9.24 -12.04 -7.77
N PHE A 66 -8.30 -11.13 -7.51
CA PHE A 66 -7.43 -10.58 -8.53
C PHE A 66 -5.96 -10.85 -8.20
N ARG A 67 -5.29 -11.58 -9.10
CA ARG A 67 -3.83 -11.69 -9.08
C ARG A 67 -3.25 -10.46 -9.77
N VAL A 68 -2.65 -9.59 -8.97
CA VAL A 68 -1.92 -8.41 -9.45
C VAL A 68 -0.44 -8.75 -9.56
N GLY A 69 0.08 -8.69 -10.78
CA GLY A 69 1.51 -8.77 -11.08
C GLY A 69 2.06 -7.39 -11.39
N ARG A 70 3.24 -7.08 -10.86
CA ARG A 70 3.96 -5.85 -11.17
C ARG A 70 5.31 -6.20 -11.78
N VAL A 71 5.63 -5.58 -12.91
CA VAL A 71 6.90 -5.74 -13.63
C VAL A 71 7.50 -4.37 -13.94
N GLU A 72 8.82 -4.32 -14.11
CA GLU A 72 9.55 -3.11 -14.47
C GLU A 72 10.22 -3.31 -15.83
N GLY A 73 9.92 -2.41 -16.78
CA GLY A 73 10.52 -2.36 -18.11
C GLY A 73 10.73 -3.72 -18.77
N SER A 74 11.99 -4.12 -18.90
CA SER A 74 12.45 -5.32 -19.61
C SER A 74 12.06 -6.65 -18.95
N GLY A 75 11.63 -6.65 -17.69
CA GLY A 75 11.23 -7.87 -16.97
C GLY A 75 10.00 -8.59 -17.55
N TRP A 76 9.31 -7.98 -18.52
CA TRP A 76 8.16 -8.59 -19.21
C TRP A 76 8.54 -9.80 -20.06
N ALA A 77 9.68 -9.76 -20.76
CA ALA A 77 10.08 -10.78 -21.73
C ALA A 77 10.40 -12.14 -21.09
N GLU A 78 10.71 -12.17 -19.79
CA GLU A 78 11.09 -13.38 -19.05
C GLU A 78 9.90 -14.23 -18.58
N GLY A 79 8.71 -13.98 -19.14
CA GLY A 79 7.50 -14.72 -18.80
C GLY A 79 6.79 -14.11 -17.61
N ALA A 80 6.26 -12.89 -17.82
CA ALA A 80 5.42 -12.25 -16.83
C ALA A 80 4.33 -13.21 -16.34
N PRO A 81 4.07 -13.25 -15.02
CA PRO A 81 3.10 -14.15 -14.46
C PRO A 81 1.75 -13.94 -15.14
N LEU A 82 1.03 -15.04 -15.40
CA LEU A 82 -0.37 -15.03 -15.83
C LEU A 82 -1.23 -14.41 -14.71
N SER A 83 -1.16 -13.09 -14.65
CA SER A 83 -1.85 -12.22 -13.72
C SER A 83 -3.05 -11.65 -14.44
N GLN A 84 -4.17 -11.58 -13.73
CA GLN A 84 -5.38 -10.97 -14.27
C GLN A 84 -5.22 -9.45 -14.37
N ILE A 85 -4.34 -8.90 -13.54
CA ILE A 85 -4.02 -7.48 -13.49
C ILE A 85 -2.51 -7.32 -13.60
N LEU A 86 -2.04 -6.64 -14.64
CA LEU A 86 -0.63 -6.39 -14.88
C LEU A 86 -0.31 -4.90 -14.75
N LEU A 87 0.66 -4.57 -13.92
CA LEU A 87 1.17 -3.21 -13.75
C LEU A 87 2.61 -3.16 -14.25
N VAL A 88 2.85 -2.42 -15.33
CA VAL A 88 4.17 -2.27 -15.94
C VAL A 88 4.71 -0.89 -15.64
N ASP A 89 5.76 -0.81 -14.82
CA ASP A 89 6.50 0.43 -14.56
C ASP A 89 7.59 0.63 -15.62
N ASP A 90 7.97 1.88 -15.92
CA ASP A 90 8.95 2.25 -16.95
C ASP A 90 8.74 1.54 -18.31
N ALA A 91 7.49 1.46 -18.76
CA ALA A 91 7.10 0.75 -19.99
C ALA A 91 7.73 1.33 -21.27
N GLU A 92 8.28 2.55 -21.24
CA GLU A 92 9.10 3.08 -22.34
C GLU A 92 10.36 2.26 -22.64
N ARG A 93 10.82 1.42 -21.70
CA ARG A 93 11.98 0.55 -21.91
C ARG A 93 11.65 -0.72 -22.72
N ILE A 94 10.37 -1.03 -22.89
CA ILE A 94 9.91 -2.19 -23.65
C ILE A 94 9.97 -1.88 -25.15
N GLY A 95 10.35 -2.84 -25.99
CA GLY A 95 10.38 -2.65 -27.45
C GLY A 95 8.99 -2.51 -28.07
N ASP A 96 8.86 -1.90 -29.25
CA ASP A 96 7.53 -1.68 -29.88
C ASP A 96 6.79 -3.00 -30.18
N ALA A 97 7.51 -4.04 -30.60
CA ALA A 97 6.92 -5.35 -30.86
C ALA A 97 6.37 -5.99 -29.57
N GLU A 98 7.08 -5.85 -28.47
CA GLU A 98 6.67 -6.36 -27.15
C GLU A 98 5.52 -5.54 -26.57
N LEU A 99 5.52 -4.21 -26.73
CA LEU A 99 4.39 -3.36 -26.32
C LEU A 99 3.09 -3.75 -27.04
N ARG A 100 3.15 -4.03 -28.35
CA ARG A 100 1.99 -4.57 -29.08
C ARG A 100 1.55 -5.91 -28.53
N GLN A 101 2.50 -6.80 -28.25
CA GLN A 101 2.20 -8.10 -27.65
C GLN A 101 1.55 -7.96 -26.26
N VAL A 102 2.01 -7.05 -25.40
CA VAL A 102 1.39 -6.76 -24.09
C VAL A 102 -0.04 -6.28 -24.27
N ALA A 103 -0.27 -5.35 -25.21
CA ALA A 103 -1.58 -4.78 -25.48
C ALA A 103 -2.56 -5.83 -26.05
N GLU A 104 -2.11 -6.67 -26.98
CA GLU A 104 -2.92 -7.71 -27.63
C GLU A 104 -3.18 -8.91 -26.70
N ARG A 105 -2.19 -9.29 -25.88
CA ARG A 105 -2.29 -10.40 -24.92
C ARG A 105 -2.84 -9.99 -23.56
N ALA A 106 -3.35 -8.77 -23.39
CA ALA A 106 -4.03 -8.37 -22.17
C ALA A 106 -5.29 -9.23 -21.98
N VAL A 107 -5.15 -10.38 -21.30
CA VAL A 107 -6.26 -11.29 -20.97
C VAL A 107 -7.18 -10.67 -19.90
N GLY A 108 -6.67 -9.67 -19.16
CA GLY A 108 -7.42 -8.91 -18.15
C GLY A 108 -7.14 -7.41 -18.23
N PHE A 109 -6.71 -6.82 -17.12
CA PHE A 109 -6.46 -5.38 -16.98
C PHE A 109 -4.96 -5.07 -16.95
N THR A 110 -4.48 -4.23 -17.87
CA THR A 110 -3.07 -3.83 -17.92
C THR A 110 -2.93 -2.33 -17.75
N VAL A 111 -2.01 -1.90 -16.88
CA VAL A 111 -1.58 -0.50 -16.75
C VAL A 111 -0.14 -0.38 -17.19
N LEU A 112 0.11 0.40 -18.24
CA LEU A 112 1.45 0.76 -18.69
C LEU A 112 1.79 2.14 -18.15
N ALA A 113 2.81 2.27 -17.33
CA ALA A 113 3.27 3.56 -16.82
C ALA A 113 4.54 4.00 -17.54
N GLY A 114 4.58 5.26 -17.98
CA GLY A 114 5.76 5.81 -18.63
C GLY A 114 5.73 7.31 -18.88
N THR A 115 6.62 7.76 -19.77
CA THR A 115 6.66 9.16 -20.20
C THR A 115 5.63 9.46 -21.31
N PRO A 116 5.31 10.73 -21.61
CA PRO A 116 4.45 11.09 -22.74
C PRO A 116 4.90 10.55 -24.10
N ALA A 117 6.19 10.19 -24.26
CA ALA A 117 6.69 9.56 -25.47
C ALA A 117 6.11 8.14 -25.68
N LEU A 118 5.77 7.44 -24.60
CA LEU A 118 5.14 6.12 -24.65
C LEU A 118 3.75 6.17 -25.31
N ALA A 119 2.96 7.22 -25.05
CA ALA A 119 1.66 7.42 -25.70
C ALA A 119 1.75 7.48 -27.22
N ARG A 120 2.77 8.17 -27.74
CA ARG A 120 3.02 8.25 -29.18
C ARG A 120 3.39 6.88 -29.78
N ARG A 121 4.07 6.03 -29.01
CA ARG A 121 4.50 4.69 -29.44
C ARG A 121 3.36 3.67 -29.45
N LEU A 122 2.47 3.72 -28.45
CA LEU A 122 1.27 2.89 -28.43
C LEU A 122 0.30 3.22 -29.59
N GLY A 123 0.38 4.43 -30.13
CA GLY A 123 -0.23 4.80 -31.40
C GLY A 123 -1.74 4.56 -31.43
N ALA A 124 -2.21 3.80 -32.41
CA ALA A 124 -3.63 3.52 -32.68
C ALA A 124 -4.24 2.41 -31.81
N LEU A 125 -3.48 1.79 -30.91
CA LEU A 125 -4.02 0.75 -30.03
C LEU A 125 -5.09 1.34 -29.11
N PRO A 126 -6.26 0.68 -28.93
CA PRO A 126 -7.30 1.20 -28.06
C PRO A 126 -6.83 1.13 -26.60
N HIS A 127 -6.65 2.30 -25.98
CA HIS A 127 -6.26 2.42 -24.59
C HIS A 127 -6.90 3.68 -23.98
N ARG A 128 -7.06 3.68 -22.66
CA ARG A 128 -7.39 4.90 -21.92
C ARG A 128 -6.14 5.60 -21.45
N LEU A 129 -6.02 6.87 -21.82
CA LEU A 129 -4.95 7.73 -21.37
C LEU A 129 -5.31 8.32 -20.00
N VAL A 130 -4.43 8.13 -19.03
CA VAL A 130 -4.50 8.74 -17.71
C VAL A 130 -3.23 9.56 -17.49
N GLU A 131 -3.39 10.87 -17.32
CA GLU A 131 -2.27 11.78 -17.08
C GLU A 131 -2.03 11.99 -15.58
N LEU A 132 -0.78 11.80 -15.15
CA LEU A 132 -0.29 12.19 -13.84
C LEU A 132 0.51 13.49 -13.96
N GLY A 133 -0.22 14.59 -13.85
CA GLY A 133 0.32 15.95 -13.89
C GLY A 133 1.12 16.32 -12.63
N PRO A 134 1.81 17.47 -12.65
CA PRO A 134 2.51 17.99 -11.47
C PRO A 134 1.55 18.29 -10.31
N ILE A 135 2.10 18.39 -9.11
CA ILE A 135 1.39 18.87 -7.92
C ILE A 135 0.97 20.32 -8.18
N GLN A 136 -0.32 20.60 -8.04
CA GLN A 136 -0.84 21.96 -8.17
C GLN A 136 -0.31 22.82 -7.03
N GLU A 137 -0.04 24.09 -7.29
CA GLU A 137 0.54 25.01 -6.30
C GLU A 137 -0.25 25.02 -4.98
N ARG A 138 -1.59 24.98 -5.08
CA ARG A 138 -2.50 24.89 -3.92
C ARG A 138 -2.37 23.61 -3.08
N ASP A 139 -1.85 22.52 -3.64
CA ASP A 139 -1.68 21.24 -2.96
C ASP A 139 -0.29 21.11 -2.31
N ILE A 140 0.67 21.98 -2.67
CA ILE A 140 2.06 21.94 -2.18
C ILE A 140 2.14 22.09 -0.65
N PRO A 141 1.40 23.01 0.01
CA PRO A 141 1.47 23.14 1.47
C PRO A 141 1.12 21.84 2.20
N ALA A 142 0.01 21.20 1.83
CA ALA A 142 -0.43 19.93 2.40
C ALA A 142 0.57 18.80 2.10
N TYR A 143 1.13 18.79 0.89
CA TYR A 143 2.14 17.81 0.50
C TYR A 143 3.42 17.94 1.34
N VAL A 144 3.94 19.16 1.50
CA VAL A 144 5.15 19.45 2.28
C VAL A 144 4.95 19.09 3.75
N ALA A 145 3.85 19.51 4.37
CA ALA A 145 3.55 19.18 5.77
C ALA A 145 3.53 17.66 6.00
N ALA A 146 2.81 16.93 5.15
CA ALA A 146 2.75 15.47 5.27
C ALA A 146 4.12 14.79 5.06
N GLN A 147 5.00 15.34 4.21
CA GLN A 147 6.37 14.83 4.09
C GLN A 147 7.22 15.11 5.35
N VAL A 148 7.06 16.28 5.97
CA VAL A 148 7.75 16.64 7.22
C VAL A 148 7.32 15.72 8.36
N ILE A 149 6.02 15.53 8.54
CA ILE A 149 5.46 14.58 9.51
C ILE A 149 5.98 13.18 9.26
N ARG A 150 6.01 12.73 7.99
CA ARG A 150 6.51 11.39 7.62
C ARG A 150 8.00 11.22 7.90
N ALA A 151 8.77 12.29 7.83
CA ALA A 151 10.17 12.30 8.24
C ALA A 151 10.36 12.28 9.78
N GLY A 152 9.26 12.30 10.55
CA GLY A 152 9.28 12.37 12.01
C GLY A 152 9.73 13.72 12.53
N LEU A 153 9.57 14.77 11.73
CA LEU A 153 9.89 16.15 12.06
C LEU A 153 8.61 16.86 12.46
N GLU A 154 8.73 17.82 13.37
CA GLU A 154 7.62 18.66 13.82
C GLU A 154 7.30 19.72 12.74
N ASP A 155 6.01 20.04 12.57
CA ASP A 155 5.56 20.99 11.53
C ASP A 155 6.08 22.42 11.78
N ASP A 156 6.35 22.77 13.04
CA ASP A 156 6.92 24.06 13.46
C ASP A 156 8.37 24.26 12.98
N ARG A 157 9.00 23.22 12.45
CA ARG A 157 10.32 23.29 11.81
C ARG A 157 10.29 24.04 10.47
N LEU A 158 9.13 24.34 9.91
CA LEU A 158 9.00 25.15 8.70
C LEU A 158 8.74 26.61 9.09
N GLY A 159 9.73 27.47 8.89
CA GLY A 159 9.58 28.89 9.16
C GLY A 159 8.71 29.60 8.12
N GLY A 160 8.29 30.83 8.44
CA GLY A 160 7.44 31.65 7.57
C GLY A 160 8.04 31.83 6.17
N GLY A 161 7.24 31.57 5.12
CA GLY A 161 7.66 31.72 3.72
C GLY A 161 8.36 30.50 3.11
N ALA A 162 8.68 29.45 3.89
CA ALA A 162 9.44 28.31 3.41
C ALA A 162 8.65 27.46 2.40
N VAL A 163 7.35 27.32 2.62
CA VAL A 163 6.44 26.57 1.73
C VAL A 163 6.31 27.24 0.37
N GLU A 164 6.18 28.56 0.34
CA GLU A 164 6.16 29.37 -0.89
C GLU A 164 7.49 29.26 -1.63
N ALA A 165 8.61 29.25 -0.91
CA ALA A 165 9.93 29.02 -1.50
C ALA A 165 10.05 27.61 -2.10
N PHE A 166 9.48 26.58 -1.44
CA PHE A 166 9.41 25.23 -1.99
C PHE A 166 8.55 25.16 -3.25
N ALA A 167 7.37 25.78 -3.24
CA ALA A 167 6.47 25.83 -4.38
C ALA A 167 7.14 26.45 -5.61
N SER A 168 7.73 27.64 -5.42
CA SER A 168 8.47 28.35 -6.46
C SER A 168 9.66 27.55 -7.00
N ALA A 169 10.45 26.93 -6.11
CA ALA A 169 11.63 26.17 -6.49
C ALA A 169 11.29 24.84 -7.17
N ALA A 170 10.27 24.11 -6.71
CA ALA A 170 9.93 22.78 -7.21
C ALA A 170 9.08 22.83 -8.50
N LYS A 171 8.30 23.89 -8.72
CA LYS A 171 7.33 24.01 -9.83
C LYS A 171 6.38 22.80 -9.92
N GLY A 172 5.95 22.28 -8.77
CA GLY A 172 5.03 21.15 -8.68
C GLY A 172 5.61 19.76 -8.97
N ASP A 173 6.92 19.62 -9.24
CA ASP A 173 7.55 18.30 -9.40
C ASP A 173 7.73 17.61 -8.03
N PRO A 174 7.05 16.47 -7.76
CA PRO A 174 7.15 15.75 -6.48
C PRO A 174 8.57 15.31 -6.13
N ALA A 175 9.32 14.77 -7.09
CA ALA A 175 10.68 14.27 -6.84
C ALA A 175 11.62 15.42 -6.50
N ARG A 176 11.48 16.55 -7.19
CA ARG A 176 12.23 17.76 -6.88
C ARG A 176 11.84 18.33 -5.51
N LEU A 177 10.56 18.34 -5.17
CA LEU A 177 10.05 18.81 -3.89
C LEU A 177 10.60 17.98 -2.73
N ASN A 178 10.54 16.65 -2.81
CA ASN A 178 11.09 15.74 -1.80
C ASN A 178 12.60 15.95 -1.58
N ARG A 179 13.35 16.11 -2.68
CA ARG A 179 14.79 16.40 -2.61
C ARG A 179 15.07 17.75 -1.96
N LEU A 180 14.31 18.79 -2.33
CA LEU A 180 14.43 20.12 -1.75
C LEU A 180 14.13 20.11 -0.26
N ILE A 181 13.08 19.41 0.19
CA ILE A 181 12.75 19.28 1.62
C ILE A 181 13.97 18.75 2.37
N GLY A 182 14.46 17.56 2.03
CA GLY A 182 15.62 16.96 2.72
C GLY A 182 16.87 17.83 2.70
N THR A 183 17.20 18.42 1.55
CA THR A 183 18.38 19.29 1.41
C THR A 183 18.23 20.60 2.19
N SER A 184 17.03 21.17 2.28
CA SER A 184 16.79 22.42 3.01
C SER A 184 16.89 22.21 4.52
N PHE A 185 16.42 21.08 5.03
CA PHE A 185 16.62 20.70 6.44
C PHE A 185 18.10 20.51 6.78
N LEU A 186 18.89 19.88 5.88
CA LEU A 186 20.34 19.77 6.04
C LEU A 186 21.00 21.15 6.08
N VAL A 187 20.67 22.04 5.14
CA VAL A 187 21.20 23.41 5.07
C VAL A 187 20.84 24.20 6.33
N ALA A 188 19.59 24.11 6.81
CA ALA A 188 19.15 24.78 8.03
C ALA A 188 19.96 24.31 9.25
N ASN A 189 20.15 22.99 9.39
CA ASN A 189 20.93 22.42 10.48
C ASN A 189 22.40 22.87 10.42
N MET A 190 23.02 22.91 9.23
CA MET A 190 24.39 23.41 9.05
C MET A 190 24.52 24.91 9.40
N ALA A 191 23.45 25.67 9.25
CA ALA A 191 23.39 27.09 9.63
C ALA A 191 23.06 27.29 11.13
N GLY A 192 22.89 26.21 11.90
CA GLY A 192 22.45 26.29 13.30
C GLY A 192 20.99 26.73 13.47
N SER A 193 20.20 26.74 12.40
CA SER A 193 18.79 27.12 12.44
C SER A 193 17.92 25.94 12.86
N ARG A 194 17.00 26.21 13.81
CA ARG A 194 15.95 25.25 14.19
C ARG A 194 14.87 25.13 13.12
N GLU A 195 14.64 26.19 12.36
CA GLU A 195 13.62 26.26 11.32
C GLU A 195 14.23 26.28 9.91
N VAL A 196 13.51 25.71 8.96
CA VAL A 196 13.78 25.85 7.53
C VAL A 196 13.16 27.17 7.06
N LEU A 197 14.02 28.13 6.73
CA LEU A 197 13.64 29.46 6.23
C LEU A 197 13.72 29.50 4.69
N PRO A 198 13.11 30.51 4.04
CA PRO A 198 13.18 30.68 2.59
C PRO A 198 14.60 30.68 2.03
N GLU A 199 15.59 31.26 2.73
CA GLU A 199 16.99 31.20 2.29
C GLU A 199 17.59 29.79 2.28
N HIS A 200 17.17 28.91 3.19
CA HIS A 200 17.63 27.52 3.21
C HIS A 200 17.14 26.77 1.97
N VAL A 201 15.89 27.01 1.57
CA VAL A 201 15.30 26.44 0.36
C VAL A 201 15.99 26.97 -0.90
N ARG A 202 16.21 28.30 -0.98
CA ARG A 202 16.94 28.90 -2.11
C ARG A 202 18.37 28.37 -2.22
N ARG A 203 19.07 28.24 -1.09
CA ARG A 203 20.42 27.67 -1.04
C ARG A 203 20.43 26.21 -1.45
N ALA A 204 19.50 25.40 -0.95
CA ALA A 204 19.32 24.01 -1.35
C ALA A 204 19.07 23.86 -2.86
N ALA A 205 18.25 24.74 -3.45
CA ALA A 205 18.01 24.76 -4.88
C ALA A 205 19.28 25.11 -5.70
N ALA A 206 20.11 26.03 -5.19
CA ALA A 206 21.34 26.47 -5.85
C ALA A 206 22.45 25.40 -5.88
N VAL A 207 22.54 24.53 -4.87
CA VAL A 207 23.53 23.44 -4.81
C VAL A 207 23.45 22.53 -6.04
N ARG A 208 22.27 22.39 -6.64
CA ARG A 208 22.02 21.49 -7.78
C ARG A 208 22.23 22.14 -9.14
N THR A 209 22.02 23.46 -9.28
CA THR A 209 22.35 24.18 -10.53
C THR A 209 23.84 24.34 -10.72
N GLY A 210 24.63 24.11 -9.66
CA GLY A 210 26.08 24.08 -9.68
C GLY A 210 26.64 22.92 -10.50
N ARG A 211 26.59 23.04 -11.83
CA ARG A 211 27.77 22.72 -12.63
C ARG A 211 28.90 23.51 -11.96
N PRO A 212 29.99 22.90 -11.47
CA PRO A 212 31.01 23.62 -10.72
C PRO A 212 31.45 24.79 -11.58
N SER A 213 31.13 26.02 -11.15
CA SER A 213 31.65 27.22 -11.80
C SER A 213 33.15 27.10 -11.68
N LYS A 214 33.82 26.83 -12.81
CA LYS A 214 35.28 26.74 -12.90
C LYS A 214 35.85 27.87 -12.04
N PRO A 215 36.66 27.57 -11.01
CA PRO A 215 37.18 28.62 -10.13
C PRO A 215 37.82 29.67 -11.03
N ARG A 216 37.25 30.87 -10.99
CA ARG A 216 37.77 32.03 -11.71
C ARG A 216 39.18 32.22 -11.15
N ALA A 217 40.17 31.77 -11.92
CA ALA A 217 41.57 31.92 -11.54
C ALA A 217 41.78 33.39 -11.19
N ALA A 218 42.15 33.64 -9.94
CA ALA A 218 42.64 34.93 -9.50
C ALA A 218 43.95 35.18 -10.25
N GLY A 219 43.81 35.73 -11.46
CA GLY A 219 44.91 36.29 -12.22
C GLY A 219 45.49 37.43 -11.39
N HIS A 220 46.62 37.13 -10.77
CA HIS A 220 47.56 38.12 -10.31
C HIS A 220 48.01 38.90 -11.54
N SER A 221 47.53 40.13 -11.71
CA SER A 221 48.15 41.10 -12.61
C SER A 221 49.00 42.01 -11.75
N SER A 222 50.30 41.74 -11.81
CA SER A 222 51.38 42.58 -11.31
C SER A 222 51.71 43.61 -12.38
N SER A 223 51.59 44.89 -12.05
CA SER A 223 52.31 46.02 -12.65
C SER A 223 52.41 47.10 -11.57
N VAL A 224 53.52 47.18 -10.84
CA VAL A 224 54.67 48.07 -11.08
C VAL A 224 54.31 49.56 -10.96
N ILE A 225 54.57 50.07 -9.76
CA ILE A 225 55.18 51.35 -9.31
C ILE A 225 55.06 52.57 -10.25
N ASP A 226 54.44 53.64 -9.74
CA ASP A 226 55.08 54.96 -9.69
C ASP A 226 54.65 55.76 -8.44
N GLU A 227 55.62 56.45 -7.85
CA GLU A 227 55.61 57.10 -6.53
C GLU A 227 55.12 58.57 -6.56
N ALA A 228 54.97 59.11 -5.34
CA ALA A 228 54.86 60.53 -4.94
C ALA A 228 53.41 61.09 -4.94
N GLU A 229 52.88 61.76 -3.91
CA GLU A 229 53.45 62.70 -2.94
C GLU A 229 52.60 62.81 -1.65
N THR A 230 53.29 62.93 -0.52
CA THR A 230 53.05 63.84 0.64
C THR A 230 51.72 63.88 1.43
N SER A 231 51.81 63.41 2.68
CA SER A 231 51.05 63.72 3.93
C SER A 231 50.65 65.21 4.14
N PRO A 232 49.79 65.62 5.12
CA PRO A 232 49.55 64.95 6.42
C PRO A 232 48.16 65.11 7.12
N PHE A 233 48.08 64.49 8.32
CA PHE A 233 47.25 64.82 9.49
C PHE A 233 45.72 64.57 9.45
N LEU A 234 45.27 63.52 10.16
CA LEU A 234 44.58 63.64 11.46
C LEU A 234 44.21 62.26 12.02
N THR A 235 44.75 61.95 13.20
CA THR A 235 44.30 60.91 14.13
C THR A 235 42.99 61.37 14.80
N PRO A 236 42.08 60.44 15.17
CA PRO A 236 42.09 60.03 16.58
C PRO A 236 41.82 58.52 16.83
N ALA A 237 42.53 58.04 17.85
CA ALA A 237 42.21 57.10 18.94
C ALA A 237 41.21 55.92 18.79
N PRO A 238 41.44 54.82 19.55
CA PRO A 238 40.99 53.48 19.20
C PRO A 238 39.67 53.08 19.88
N SER A 239 38.77 52.44 19.12
CA SER A 239 37.73 51.59 19.70
C SER A 239 38.25 50.15 19.78
N GLU A 240 38.37 49.69 21.01
CA GLU A 240 38.75 48.34 21.40
C GLU A 240 37.88 47.25 20.74
N GLY A 241 38.57 46.27 20.15
CA GLY A 241 38.46 44.88 20.59
C GLY A 241 37.14 44.15 20.39
N ALA A 242 36.96 43.55 19.21
CA ALA A 242 36.42 42.19 19.08
C ALA A 242 36.84 41.60 17.72
N GLY A 243 38.14 41.33 17.58
CA GLY A 243 38.65 40.49 16.50
C GLY A 243 38.10 39.08 16.66
N PHE A 244 37.27 38.65 15.71
CA PHE A 244 36.77 37.28 15.63
C PHE A 244 37.90 36.37 15.14
N ASP A 245 38.58 35.73 16.08
CA ASP A 245 39.68 34.82 15.83
C ASP A 245 39.15 33.47 15.28
N LEU A 246 39.34 33.24 13.98
CA LEU A 246 38.79 32.10 13.24
C LEU A 246 39.62 30.81 13.40
N ARG A 247 40.49 30.73 14.42
CA ARG A 247 41.40 29.58 14.62
C ARG A 247 41.59 29.20 16.09
N ARG A 248 40.53 28.80 16.81
CA ARG A 248 40.59 27.83 17.92
C ARG A 248 39.21 27.62 18.55
N GLY A 249 38.62 26.44 18.32
CA GLY A 249 37.36 26.07 18.97
C GLY A 249 36.64 24.90 18.31
N LEU A 250 37.38 23.87 17.86
CA LEU A 250 36.78 22.62 17.40
C LEU A 250 36.35 21.78 18.63
N LEU A 251 35.34 22.25 19.35
CA LEU A 251 34.53 21.38 20.19
C LEU A 251 33.48 20.77 19.27
N LEU A 252 33.69 19.51 18.91
CA LEU A 252 32.70 18.66 18.24
C LEU A 252 31.47 18.54 19.14
N ALA A 253 30.54 19.49 19.00
CA ALA A 253 29.16 19.29 19.41
C ALA A 253 28.67 18.06 18.63
N SER A 254 28.27 17.06 19.38
CA SER A 254 27.79 15.76 18.90
C SER A 254 26.62 15.98 17.95
N VAL A 255 26.87 15.98 16.64
CA VAL A 255 25.78 15.81 15.66
C VAL A 255 25.26 14.39 15.89
N PRO A 256 24.00 14.19 16.30
CA PRO A 256 23.52 12.85 16.56
C PRO A 256 23.56 12.06 15.26
N LEU A 257 24.32 10.96 15.26
CA LEU A 257 24.56 10.04 14.13
C LEU A 257 23.25 9.62 13.43
N ALA A 258 22.14 9.62 14.16
CA ALA A 258 20.78 9.35 13.66
C ALA A 258 20.34 10.28 12.51
N LEU A 259 20.76 11.56 12.49
CA LEU A 259 20.40 12.51 11.44
C LEU A 259 21.22 12.34 10.15
N LEU A 260 22.45 11.83 10.26
CA LEU A 260 23.30 11.46 9.13
C LEU A 260 22.77 10.20 8.41
N VAL A 261 22.15 9.29 9.16
CA VAL A 261 21.44 8.11 8.62
C VAL A 261 20.15 8.52 7.90
N ILE A 262 19.41 9.52 8.38
CA ILE A 262 18.23 10.04 7.69
C ILE A 262 18.68 10.69 6.36
N ALA A 263 19.66 11.59 6.35
CA ALA A 263 20.15 12.14 5.08
C ALA A 263 20.65 11.04 4.10
N GLY A 264 21.34 10.01 4.60
CA GLY A 264 21.80 8.86 3.80
C GLY A 264 20.68 7.97 3.24
N ALA A 265 19.59 7.75 3.99
CA ALA A 265 18.44 6.97 3.54
C ALA A 265 17.64 7.68 2.43
N TRP A 266 17.69 9.01 2.38
CA TRP A 266 17.12 9.80 1.28
C TRP A 266 18.09 9.96 0.08
N PHE A 267 19.39 9.81 0.31
CA PHE A 267 20.44 9.94 -0.72
C PHE A 267 20.69 8.63 -1.50
N LEU A 268 20.31 7.47 -0.95
CA LEU A 268 20.47 6.14 -1.55
C LEU A 268 19.24 5.65 -2.36
N TRP A 269 18.44 6.57 -2.92
CA TRP A 269 17.58 6.20 -4.05
C TRP A 269 18.47 6.21 -5.30
N PRO A 270 18.79 5.06 -5.92
CA PRO A 270 19.67 5.04 -7.08
C PRO A 270 18.92 5.71 -8.23
N GLU A 271 19.33 6.93 -8.57
CA GLU A 271 19.08 7.51 -9.88
C GLU A 271 19.83 6.58 -10.84
N ALA A 272 19.09 5.74 -11.58
CA ALA A 272 19.67 4.80 -12.52
C ALA A 272 20.47 5.58 -13.58
N GLU A 273 21.77 5.74 -13.38
CA GLU A 273 22.68 6.15 -14.43
C GLU A 273 22.54 5.12 -15.56
N ALA A 274 22.16 5.61 -16.74
CA ALA A 274 22.08 4.79 -17.94
C ALA A 274 23.40 4.02 -18.12
N PRO A 275 23.40 2.68 -18.19
CA PRO A 275 24.62 1.93 -18.46
C PRO A 275 25.10 2.33 -19.85
N ARG A 276 26.33 2.86 -19.92
CA ARG A 276 27.02 3.01 -21.20
C ARG A 276 27.14 1.62 -21.84
N PRO A 277 26.93 1.49 -23.16
CA PRO A 277 27.11 0.22 -23.85
C PRO A 277 28.53 -0.29 -23.60
N ARG A 278 28.63 -1.44 -22.92
CA ARG A 278 29.89 -2.16 -22.71
C ARG A 278 30.30 -2.73 -24.07
N GLU A 279 31.38 -2.21 -24.63
CA GLU A 279 32.09 -2.88 -25.72
C GLU A 279 32.53 -4.27 -25.24
N ALA A 280 32.14 -5.29 -25.98
CA ALA A 280 32.47 -6.68 -25.70
C ALA A 280 34.00 -6.88 -25.85
N PRO A 281 34.70 -7.47 -24.87
CA PRO A 281 36.07 -7.87 -25.08
C PRO A 281 36.12 -9.07 -26.03
N ALA A 282 36.95 -8.96 -27.07
CA ALA A 282 37.34 -10.06 -27.93
C ALA A 282 38.02 -11.16 -27.08
N VAL A 283 37.32 -12.27 -26.87
CA VAL A 283 37.90 -13.48 -26.26
C VAL A 283 38.50 -14.34 -27.36
N LEU A 284 39.83 -14.40 -27.31
CA LEU A 284 40.70 -15.29 -28.06
C LEU A 284 40.30 -16.76 -27.89
N ALA A 285 40.31 -17.47 -29.01
CA ALA A 285 40.10 -18.90 -29.11
C ALA A 285 41.06 -19.70 -28.22
N GLN A 286 40.51 -20.61 -27.43
CA GLN A 286 41.25 -21.77 -26.91
C GLN A 286 40.58 -23.03 -27.46
N ARG A 287 41.34 -23.78 -28.27
CA ARG A 287 41.02 -25.14 -28.73
C ARG A 287 41.15 -26.11 -27.55
N PRO A 288 40.14 -26.94 -27.27
CA PRO A 288 40.33 -28.20 -26.58
C PRO A 288 40.44 -29.35 -27.60
N THR A 289 41.43 -30.18 -27.36
CA THR A 289 41.75 -31.47 -27.98
C THR A 289 40.59 -32.45 -28.00
N ALA A 290 40.49 -33.18 -29.12
CA ALA A 290 39.56 -34.28 -29.36
C ALA A 290 39.83 -35.51 -28.47
N PRO A 291 38.79 -36.31 -28.22
CA PRO A 291 38.94 -37.76 -28.31
C PRO A 291 37.87 -38.40 -29.21
N GLU A 292 38.40 -39.22 -30.12
CA GLU A 292 37.98 -40.57 -30.50
C GLU A 292 36.54 -40.83 -31.01
N ALA A 293 36.50 -41.22 -32.29
CA ALA A 293 35.32 -41.53 -33.08
C ALA A 293 34.75 -42.93 -32.80
N PRO A 294 33.44 -43.12 -33.05
CA PRO A 294 32.91 -44.39 -33.53
C PRO A 294 32.34 -44.29 -34.97
N ALA A 295 32.76 -45.30 -35.75
CA ALA A 295 32.29 -45.90 -37.00
C ALA A 295 31.26 -45.21 -37.96
N PRO A 296 31.43 -45.38 -39.29
CA PRO A 296 30.69 -44.65 -40.32
C PRO A 296 29.31 -45.25 -40.64
N ALA A 297 28.33 -44.37 -40.85
CA ALA A 297 27.04 -44.67 -41.46
C ALA A 297 27.11 -44.58 -43.01
N PRO A 298 26.26 -45.32 -43.75
CA PRO A 298 26.33 -45.48 -45.22
C PRO A 298 25.88 -44.23 -46.00
N PRO A 299 26.25 -44.11 -47.29
CA PRO A 299 26.12 -42.87 -48.06
C PRO A 299 24.68 -42.66 -48.55
N LEU A 300 24.09 -41.52 -48.20
CA LEU A 300 22.86 -41.02 -48.82
C LEU A 300 23.20 -40.00 -49.92
N ALA A 301 22.30 -40.01 -50.91
CA ALA A 301 22.43 -39.48 -52.24
C ALA A 301 22.80 -37.99 -52.32
N ARG A 302 23.57 -37.67 -53.37
CA ARG A 302 23.72 -36.32 -53.92
C ARG A 302 22.35 -35.88 -54.46
N GLU A 303 21.76 -34.87 -53.83
CA GLU A 303 20.70 -34.07 -54.43
C GLU A 303 21.22 -32.68 -54.80
N GLU A 304 20.62 -32.21 -55.89
CA GLU A 304 21.08 -31.21 -56.83
C GLU A 304 21.17 -29.77 -56.30
N GLU A 305 22.12 -29.07 -56.90
CA GLU A 305 22.37 -27.64 -56.82
C GLU A 305 21.17 -26.84 -57.37
N PRO A 306 20.57 -25.90 -56.62
CA PRO A 306 19.44 -25.13 -57.11
C PRO A 306 19.90 -24.05 -58.10
N ARG A 307 19.32 -24.10 -59.31
CA ARG A 307 19.47 -23.07 -60.35
C ARG A 307 18.96 -21.70 -59.87
N PRO A 308 19.60 -20.59 -60.29
CA PRO A 308 19.16 -19.25 -59.96
C PRO A 308 17.83 -18.93 -60.66
N ALA A 309 16.88 -18.41 -59.89
CA ALA A 309 15.57 -18.00 -60.35
C ALA A 309 15.64 -16.68 -61.16
N GLU A 310 14.89 -16.67 -62.25
CA GLU A 310 14.68 -15.58 -63.20
C GLU A 310 13.89 -14.42 -62.56
N PRO A 311 14.18 -13.14 -62.89
CA PRO A 311 13.56 -11.99 -62.24
C PRO A 311 12.10 -11.80 -62.66
N ALA A 312 11.21 -11.76 -61.66
CA ALA A 312 9.79 -11.53 -61.83
C ALA A 312 9.48 -10.10 -62.32
N ALA A 313 8.52 -10.01 -63.26
CA ALA A 313 7.99 -8.78 -63.83
C ALA A 313 7.31 -7.87 -62.77
N PRO A 314 7.30 -6.54 -62.99
CA PRO A 314 6.74 -5.59 -62.03
C PRO A 314 5.21 -5.68 -61.95
N ALA A 315 4.69 -5.66 -60.72
CA ALA A 315 3.27 -5.66 -60.42
C ALA A 315 2.57 -4.36 -60.89
N PRO A 316 1.29 -4.43 -61.30
CA PRO A 316 0.52 -3.25 -61.69
C PRO A 316 0.22 -2.33 -60.50
N PRO A 317 0.05 -1.01 -60.72
CA PRO A 317 -0.21 -0.04 -59.66
C PRO A 317 -1.59 -0.25 -59.01
N PRO A 318 -1.72 0.10 -57.71
CA PRO A 318 -2.95 -0.06 -56.96
C PRO A 318 -4.05 0.90 -57.48
N PRO A 319 -5.34 0.52 -57.39
CA PRO A 319 -6.44 1.35 -57.81
C PRO A 319 -6.57 2.60 -56.93
N VAL A 320 -6.87 3.73 -57.59
CA VAL A 320 -7.13 5.04 -56.98
C VAL A 320 -8.42 4.96 -56.13
N PRO A 321 -8.41 5.42 -54.87
CA PRO A 321 -9.60 5.42 -54.03
C PRO A 321 -10.64 6.43 -54.54
N GLU A 322 -11.88 5.97 -54.71
CA GLU A 322 -13.04 6.82 -55.02
C GLU A 322 -13.33 7.82 -53.89
N PRO A 323 -13.79 9.04 -54.24
CA PRO A 323 -14.17 10.05 -53.25
C PRO A 323 -15.45 9.64 -52.48
N PRO A 324 -15.55 10.00 -51.19
CA PRO A 324 -16.69 9.63 -50.35
C PRO A 324 -17.99 10.30 -50.84
N ARG A 325 -19.02 9.47 -51.06
CA ARG A 325 -20.40 9.92 -51.31
C ARG A 325 -20.91 10.71 -50.10
N ALA A 326 -21.53 11.85 -50.40
CA ALA A 326 -22.17 12.73 -49.44
C ALA A 326 -23.16 11.99 -48.53
N ALA A 327 -23.00 12.18 -47.23
CA ALA A 327 -23.91 11.67 -46.21
C ALA A 327 -25.31 12.30 -46.36
N ALA A 328 -26.34 11.45 -46.33
CA ALA A 328 -27.73 11.88 -46.24
C ALA A 328 -28.01 12.61 -44.91
N PRO A 329 -28.94 13.57 -44.88
CA PRO A 329 -29.26 14.33 -43.68
C PRO A 329 -29.89 13.45 -42.60
N VAL A 330 -29.41 13.67 -41.37
CA VAL A 330 -29.92 13.07 -40.12
C VAL A 330 -31.35 13.59 -39.87
N PRO A 331 -32.34 12.71 -39.60
CA PRO A 331 -33.69 13.16 -39.26
C PRO A 331 -33.73 13.79 -37.86
N GLU A 332 -34.49 14.88 -37.74
CA GLU A 332 -34.77 15.60 -36.50
C GLU A 332 -35.39 14.70 -35.41
N PRO A 333 -35.02 14.90 -34.13
CA PRO A 333 -35.68 14.23 -33.02
C PRO A 333 -37.12 14.76 -32.83
N PRO A 334 -38.11 13.89 -32.58
CA PRO A 334 -39.49 14.30 -32.34
C PRO A 334 -39.63 15.05 -31.00
N ALA A 335 -40.49 16.06 -31.01
CA ALA A 335 -40.82 16.89 -29.86
C ALA A 335 -41.42 16.09 -28.68
N PRO A 336 -41.20 16.53 -27.43
CA PRO A 336 -41.71 15.84 -26.25
C PRO A 336 -43.23 15.96 -26.14
N VAL A 337 -43.92 14.82 -26.22
CA VAL A 337 -45.36 14.71 -25.95
C VAL A 337 -45.60 14.78 -24.44
N ALA A 338 -46.59 15.59 -24.06
CA ALA A 338 -47.02 15.85 -22.70
C ALA A 338 -47.37 14.59 -21.90
N ALA A 339 -47.05 14.63 -20.61
CA ALA A 339 -47.27 13.58 -19.63
C ALA A 339 -48.75 13.17 -19.51
N ALA A 340 -49.02 11.88 -19.65
CA ALA A 340 -50.28 11.26 -19.28
C ALA A 340 -50.35 11.07 -17.75
N PRO A 341 -51.53 11.24 -17.12
CA PRO A 341 -51.70 11.07 -15.68
C PRO A 341 -51.61 9.60 -15.25
N ALA A 342 -51.07 9.39 -14.04
CA ALA A 342 -50.87 8.08 -13.44
C ALA A 342 -52.19 7.33 -13.22
N PRO A 343 -52.25 6.00 -13.49
CA PRO A 343 -53.41 5.20 -13.14
C PRO A 343 -53.48 4.94 -11.63
N GLU A 344 -54.67 5.08 -11.06
CA GLU A 344 -54.99 4.69 -9.68
C GLU A 344 -54.76 3.17 -9.47
N PRO A 345 -54.31 2.75 -8.27
CA PRO A 345 -54.13 1.35 -7.96
C PRO A 345 -55.50 0.65 -7.81
N PRO A 346 -55.66 -0.58 -8.34
CA PRO A 346 -56.89 -1.33 -8.18
C PRO A 346 -57.09 -1.79 -6.74
N PHE A 347 -58.32 -1.59 -6.27
CA PHE A 347 -58.89 -2.09 -5.02
C PHE A 347 -58.80 -3.63 -4.97
N VAL A 348 -58.14 -4.17 -3.94
CA VAL A 348 -58.10 -5.61 -3.64
C VAL A 348 -59.15 -5.90 -2.55
N PRO A 349 -60.19 -6.69 -2.84
CA PRO A 349 -61.07 -7.20 -1.80
C PRO A 349 -60.41 -8.37 -1.08
N ASP A 350 -60.50 -8.38 0.25
CA ASP A 350 -60.25 -9.54 1.11
C ASP A 350 -61.15 -10.73 0.70
N PRO A 351 -60.60 -11.94 0.57
CA PRO A 351 -61.36 -13.16 0.74
C PRO A 351 -60.81 -13.98 1.90
N GLY A 352 -61.68 -14.21 2.87
CA GLY A 352 -61.45 -15.18 3.92
C GLY A 352 -61.45 -16.63 3.39
N THR A 353 -60.82 -17.47 4.20
CA THR A 353 -61.18 -18.87 4.47
C THR A 353 -61.62 -19.72 3.28
N THR A 354 -60.71 -20.49 2.70
CA THR A 354 -61.06 -21.72 1.97
C THR A 354 -59.97 -22.79 2.14
N ALA A 355 -60.44 -24.03 2.20
CA ALA A 355 -59.81 -25.24 2.68
C ALA A 355 -58.48 -25.66 2.02
N ALA A 356 -57.67 -26.36 2.82
CA ALA A 356 -56.42 -27.00 2.44
C ALA A 356 -56.62 -28.13 1.41
N PRO A 357 -55.81 -28.21 0.34
CA PRO A 357 -55.72 -29.41 -0.48
C PRO A 357 -54.78 -30.44 0.17
N ALA A 358 -55.20 -31.70 0.14
CA ALA A 358 -54.43 -32.85 0.58
C ALA A 358 -53.16 -33.02 -0.28
N PHE A 359 -52.01 -33.16 0.40
CA PHE A 359 -50.74 -33.52 -0.24
C PHE A 359 -50.71 -35.02 -0.58
N PRO A 360 -50.11 -35.41 -1.71
CA PRO A 360 -49.87 -36.81 -2.03
C PRO A 360 -48.82 -37.40 -1.09
N THR A 361 -49.25 -38.36 -0.28
CA THR A 361 -48.41 -39.34 0.42
C THR A 361 -47.56 -40.10 -0.59
N GLY A 362 -46.23 -39.92 -0.57
CA GLY A 362 -45.35 -40.73 -1.41
C GLY A 362 -43.93 -40.21 -1.65
N LEU A 363 -43.31 -39.49 -0.70
CA LEU A 363 -41.86 -39.28 -0.71
C LEU A 363 -41.31 -39.73 0.64
N GLU A 364 -40.42 -40.72 0.58
CA GLU A 364 -39.67 -41.21 1.73
C GLU A 364 -39.05 -40.03 2.48
N ARG A 365 -39.38 -39.94 3.76
CA ARG A 365 -38.80 -38.99 4.71
C ARG A 365 -37.28 -39.22 4.70
N PRO A 366 -36.45 -38.23 4.30
CA PRO A 366 -35.01 -38.32 4.52
C PRO A 366 -34.78 -38.59 6.00
N ALA A 367 -33.90 -39.54 6.30
CA ALA A 367 -33.55 -39.94 7.66
C ALA A 367 -33.41 -38.72 8.58
N ASP A 368 -33.95 -38.82 9.80
CA ASP A 368 -33.91 -37.77 10.81
C ASP A 368 -32.52 -37.12 10.84
N PRO A 369 -32.42 -35.78 10.86
CA PRO A 369 -31.14 -35.11 10.91
C PRO A 369 -30.40 -35.61 12.14
N VAL A 370 -29.36 -36.41 11.89
CA VAL A 370 -28.47 -36.95 12.91
C VAL A 370 -28.04 -35.78 13.77
N GLU A 371 -28.46 -35.76 15.03
CA GLU A 371 -28.00 -34.76 15.99
C GLU A 371 -26.46 -34.79 15.95
N PRO A 372 -25.82 -33.70 15.54
CA PRO A 372 -24.39 -33.69 15.30
C PRO A 372 -23.69 -33.86 16.65
N ALA A 373 -23.16 -35.07 16.85
CA ALA A 373 -22.44 -35.50 18.03
C ALA A 373 -21.43 -34.43 18.48
N ALA A 374 -21.54 -34.02 19.75
CA ALA A 374 -20.57 -33.25 20.54
C ALA A 374 -19.64 -32.32 19.73
N ARG A 375 -20.21 -31.35 19.03
CA ARG A 375 -19.46 -30.24 18.45
C ARG A 375 -18.71 -29.55 19.58
N GLY A 376 -17.37 -29.46 19.49
CA GLY A 376 -16.58 -28.67 20.42
C GLY A 376 -17.17 -27.26 20.50
N ALA A 377 -17.67 -26.87 21.66
CA ALA A 377 -18.30 -25.57 21.82
C ALA A 377 -17.28 -24.48 21.44
N PRO A 378 -17.63 -23.52 20.56
CA PRO A 378 -16.73 -22.43 20.25
C PRO A 378 -16.40 -21.66 21.54
N PRO A 379 -15.22 -21.03 21.62
CA PRO A 379 -14.82 -20.32 22.82
C PRO A 379 -15.85 -19.24 23.18
N ALA A 380 -16.21 -19.20 24.47
CA ALA A 380 -17.06 -18.17 25.05
C ALA A 380 -16.25 -16.86 25.18
N GLY A 381 -15.98 -16.19 24.06
CA GLY A 381 -15.23 -14.92 24.05
C GLY A 381 -14.63 -14.60 22.69
N ALA A 382 -14.26 -13.33 22.46
CA ALA A 382 -13.40 -12.94 21.34
C ALA A 382 -12.12 -13.78 21.38
N MET A 383 -11.62 -14.20 20.21
CA MET A 383 -10.32 -14.86 20.20
C MET A 383 -9.29 -13.86 20.68
N VAL A 384 -8.69 -14.15 21.82
CA VAL A 384 -7.67 -13.30 22.42
C VAL A 384 -6.44 -13.39 21.55
N ARG A 385 -6.04 -12.27 20.96
CA ARG A 385 -4.82 -12.16 20.16
C ARG A 385 -3.81 -11.34 20.94
N VAL A 386 -2.71 -11.97 21.33
CA VAL A 386 -1.62 -11.27 22.01
C VAL A 386 -0.60 -10.80 20.98
N VAL A 387 -0.36 -9.49 20.93
CA VAL A 387 0.68 -8.86 20.10
C VAL A 387 1.84 -8.46 20.99
N ILE A 388 2.98 -9.15 20.85
CA ILE A 388 4.17 -8.89 21.64
C ILE A 388 5.09 -7.95 20.86
N THR A 389 5.45 -6.82 21.44
CA THR A 389 6.40 -5.86 20.87
C THR A 389 7.65 -5.75 21.74
N TYR A 390 8.82 -5.53 21.12
CA TYR A 390 10.08 -5.43 21.85
C TYR A 390 11.09 -4.49 21.15
N PRO A 391 11.98 -3.81 21.88
CA PRO A 391 12.99 -2.94 21.29
C PRO A 391 14.04 -3.71 20.50
N ARG A 392 14.19 -3.39 19.20
CA ARG A 392 15.14 -4.05 18.29
C ARG A 392 16.59 -3.97 18.79
N ALA A 393 16.98 -2.83 19.35
CA ALA A 393 18.35 -2.58 19.78
C ALA A 393 18.71 -3.20 21.14
N ALA A 394 17.74 -3.79 21.86
CA ALA A 394 17.95 -4.30 23.19
C ALA A 394 18.48 -5.75 23.18
N PRO A 395 19.64 -6.02 23.80
CA PRO A 395 20.16 -7.38 23.92
C PRO A 395 19.15 -8.32 24.61
N GLY A 396 18.96 -9.50 24.02
CA GLY A 396 18.08 -10.56 24.54
C GLY A 396 16.57 -10.26 24.46
N ALA A 397 16.14 -9.11 23.93
CA ALA A 397 14.71 -8.76 23.88
C ALA A 397 13.90 -9.70 22.98
N ALA A 398 14.47 -10.10 21.83
CA ALA A 398 13.85 -11.09 20.95
C ALA A 398 13.66 -12.46 21.63
N GLN A 399 14.64 -12.89 22.46
CA GLN A 399 14.56 -14.15 23.18
C GLN A 399 13.49 -14.11 24.28
N ARG A 400 13.40 -13.02 25.05
CA ARG A 400 12.32 -12.82 26.03
C ARG A 400 10.94 -12.81 25.37
N ALA A 401 10.83 -12.15 24.22
CA ALA A 401 9.58 -12.10 23.47
C ALA A 401 9.14 -13.48 22.96
N ALA A 402 10.10 -14.30 22.50
CA ALA A 402 9.83 -15.69 22.13
C ALA A 402 9.45 -16.55 23.35
N ALA A 403 10.14 -16.39 24.48
CA ALA A 403 9.81 -17.10 25.72
C ALA A 403 8.38 -16.77 26.22
N LEU A 404 8.02 -15.48 26.18
CA LEU A 404 6.65 -15.03 26.50
C LEU A 404 5.62 -15.65 25.56
N SER A 405 5.89 -15.68 24.25
CA SER A 405 4.99 -16.34 23.29
C SER A 405 4.75 -17.80 23.68
N SER A 406 5.81 -18.55 23.99
CA SER A 406 5.70 -19.95 24.41
C SER A 406 5.01 -20.15 25.78
N GLU A 407 5.11 -19.20 26.70
CA GLU A 407 4.36 -19.21 27.96
C GLU A 407 2.86 -19.01 27.72
N LEU A 408 2.49 -18.05 26.87
CA LEU A 408 1.10 -17.78 26.52
C LEU A 408 0.47 -18.95 25.77
N ASP A 409 1.18 -19.56 24.82
CA ASP A 409 0.69 -20.72 24.08
C ASP A 409 0.41 -21.90 25.02
N ARG A 410 1.29 -22.15 26.01
CA ARG A 410 1.06 -23.19 27.05
C ARG A 410 -0.14 -22.89 27.94
N ALA A 411 -0.49 -21.62 28.11
CA ALA A 411 -1.69 -21.18 28.82
C ALA A 411 -2.96 -21.19 27.93
N GLY A 412 -2.86 -21.64 26.69
CA GLY A 412 -3.96 -21.64 25.72
C GLY A 412 -4.32 -20.24 25.20
N LEU A 413 -3.40 -19.28 25.31
CA LEU A 413 -3.54 -17.91 24.80
C LEU A 413 -2.72 -17.78 23.52
N SER A 414 -3.37 -17.41 22.41
CA SER A 414 -2.67 -17.29 21.12
C SER A 414 -1.85 -16.00 21.05
N ALA A 415 -0.53 -16.14 20.96
CA ALA A 415 0.38 -15.04 20.70
C ALA A 415 0.80 -15.01 19.22
N GLY A 416 0.77 -13.83 18.60
CA GLY A 416 1.35 -13.63 17.27
C GLY A 416 2.87 -13.62 17.31
N THR A 417 3.52 -13.73 16.15
CA THR A 417 4.98 -13.57 16.05
C THR A 417 5.42 -12.23 16.66
N PRO A 418 6.38 -12.21 17.60
CA PRO A 418 6.82 -10.98 18.22
C PRO A 418 7.37 -9.94 17.22
N PHE A 419 7.03 -8.67 17.42
CA PHE A 419 7.33 -7.58 16.50
C PHE A 419 8.42 -6.62 17.05
N PRO A 420 9.55 -6.43 16.34
CA PRO A 420 10.61 -5.53 16.79
C PRO A 420 10.27 -4.05 16.51
N LEU A 421 10.32 -3.20 17.52
CA LEU A 421 10.15 -1.75 17.44
C LEU A 421 11.48 -0.98 17.56
N SER A 422 11.56 0.16 16.89
CA SER A 422 12.73 1.05 16.98
C SER A 422 12.80 1.83 18.29
N ARG A 423 11.65 2.08 18.93
CA ARG A 423 11.56 2.78 20.22
C ARG A 423 11.30 1.75 21.33
N SER A 424 11.99 1.90 22.46
CA SER A 424 11.70 1.12 23.66
C SER A 424 10.53 1.75 24.39
N ALA A 425 9.62 0.91 24.90
CA ALA A 425 8.70 1.32 25.94
C ALA A 425 9.50 1.76 27.18
N ALA A 426 8.95 2.70 27.95
CA ALA A 426 9.59 3.20 29.18
C ALA A 426 9.56 2.14 30.30
N GLY A 427 8.67 1.16 30.21
CA GLY A 427 8.54 0.02 31.11
C GLY A 427 7.74 -1.09 30.43
N PRO A 428 7.41 -2.17 31.16
CA PRO A 428 6.51 -3.18 30.63
C PRO A 428 5.10 -2.61 30.49
N GLU A 429 4.49 -2.81 29.33
CA GLU A 429 3.16 -2.31 29.00
C GLU A 429 2.24 -3.48 28.67
N LEU A 430 1.01 -3.45 29.21
CA LEU A 430 -0.05 -4.40 28.87
C LEU A 430 -1.32 -3.62 28.59
N ASN A 431 -1.70 -3.61 27.33
CA ASN A 431 -2.72 -2.75 26.77
C ASN A 431 -3.85 -3.58 26.19
N TYR A 432 -5.09 -3.19 26.46
CA TYR A 432 -6.29 -3.69 25.79
C TYR A 432 -7.13 -2.52 25.27
N PHE A 433 -8.03 -2.77 24.33
CA PHE A 433 -8.66 -1.69 23.57
C PHE A 433 -10.17 -1.57 23.75
N PHE A 434 -10.83 -2.66 24.16
CA PHE A 434 -12.24 -2.71 24.48
C PHE A 434 -12.44 -3.24 25.89
N ARG A 435 -13.46 -2.74 26.59
CA ARG A 435 -13.71 -3.13 27.99
C ARG A 435 -13.95 -4.62 28.16
N GLU A 436 -14.60 -5.23 27.17
CA GLU A 436 -14.88 -6.66 27.13
C GLU A 436 -13.59 -7.52 27.08
N ASP A 437 -12.44 -6.93 26.71
CA ASP A 437 -11.13 -7.61 26.66
C ASP A 437 -10.37 -7.60 28.00
N ARG A 438 -10.91 -6.94 29.05
CA ARG A 438 -10.21 -6.76 30.34
C ARG A 438 -9.85 -8.08 31.01
N GLU A 439 -10.77 -9.05 31.03
CA GLU A 439 -10.50 -10.36 31.64
C GLU A 439 -9.44 -11.15 30.87
N ALA A 440 -9.44 -11.04 29.54
CA ALA A 440 -8.38 -11.61 28.71
C ALA A 440 -7.02 -10.96 29.03
N ALA A 441 -6.98 -9.64 29.16
CA ALA A 441 -5.78 -8.90 29.55
C ALA A 441 -5.23 -9.34 30.91
N LEU A 442 -6.11 -9.59 31.90
CA LEU A 442 -5.73 -10.12 33.21
C LEU A 442 -5.15 -11.53 33.12
N ARG A 443 -5.73 -12.40 32.28
CA ARG A 443 -5.17 -13.74 32.03
C ARG A 443 -3.80 -13.68 31.36
N VAL A 444 -3.59 -12.77 30.41
CA VAL A 444 -2.28 -12.52 29.79
C VAL A 444 -1.26 -12.05 30.84
N ALA A 445 -1.66 -11.14 31.72
CA ALA A 445 -0.81 -10.66 32.82
C ALA A 445 -0.40 -11.82 33.76
N GLN A 446 -1.35 -12.67 34.13
CA GLN A 446 -1.12 -13.82 35.01
C GLN A 446 -0.23 -14.87 34.36
N ALA A 447 -0.50 -15.23 33.10
CA ALA A 447 0.25 -16.25 32.37
C ALA A 447 1.68 -15.78 32.04
N GLY A 448 1.87 -14.50 31.74
CA GLY A 448 3.15 -13.90 31.35
C GLY A 448 3.91 -13.22 32.49
N ALA A 449 3.52 -13.41 33.76
CA ALA A 449 4.07 -12.67 34.90
C ALA A 449 5.62 -12.73 34.97
N GLY A 450 6.23 -13.84 34.56
CA GLY A 450 7.69 -14.00 34.56
C GLY A 450 8.44 -13.13 33.53
N GLN A 451 7.80 -12.78 32.41
CA GLN A 451 8.43 -12.00 31.32
C GLN A 451 7.93 -10.56 31.27
N ILE A 452 6.65 -10.36 31.61
CA ILE A 452 5.98 -9.05 31.57
C ILE A 452 6.29 -8.27 32.86
N GLY A 453 6.56 -8.96 33.98
CA GLY A 453 6.72 -8.33 35.28
C GLY A 453 5.38 -7.81 35.83
N GLU A 454 5.42 -6.72 36.61
CA GLU A 454 4.25 -6.15 37.30
C GLU A 454 3.37 -5.26 36.39
N ALA A 455 3.33 -5.49 35.08
CA ALA A 455 2.52 -4.67 34.19
C ALA A 455 1.03 -4.83 34.50
N VAL A 456 0.40 -3.73 34.89
CA VAL A 456 -1.04 -3.68 35.14
C VAL A 456 -1.76 -3.50 33.79
N PRO A 457 -2.75 -4.35 33.46
CA PRO A 457 -3.58 -4.16 32.27
C PRO A 457 -4.27 -2.80 32.21
N ARG A 458 -4.14 -2.09 31.08
CA ARG A 458 -4.70 -0.76 30.88
C ARG A 458 -5.50 -0.65 29.59
N LEU A 459 -6.56 0.15 29.63
CA LEU A 459 -7.34 0.50 28.45
C LEU A 459 -6.58 1.57 27.62
N ALA A 460 -5.79 1.13 26.64
CA ALA A 460 -4.87 1.99 25.89
C ALA A 460 -5.59 3.01 25.03
N PRO A 461 -5.13 4.25 24.83
CA PRO A 461 -5.82 5.20 23.96
C PRO A 461 -5.96 4.69 22.52
N LEU A 462 -7.09 4.98 21.86
CA LEU A 462 -7.26 4.67 20.44
C LEU A 462 -6.52 5.71 19.59
N GLY A 463 -5.42 5.32 18.97
CA GLY A 463 -4.70 6.12 17.99
C GLY A 463 -4.68 5.43 16.63
N GLY A 464 -5.21 6.07 15.59
CA GLY A 464 -5.20 5.53 14.22
C GLY A 464 -6.27 4.46 13.97
N ALA A 465 -5.86 3.36 13.34
CA ALA A 465 -6.76 2.25 12.97
C ALA A 465 -7.26 1.53 14.23
N LEU A 466 -8.55 1.16 14.23
CA LEU A 466 -9.14 0.45 15.36
C LEU A 466 -8.50 -0.95 15.44
N PRO A 467 -7.85 -1.30 16.56
CA PRO A 467 -7.34 -2.66 16.74
C PRO A 467 -8.53 -3.60 16.80
N ARG A 468 -8.33 -4.85 16.38
CA ARG A 468 -9.37 -5.86 16.38
C ARG A 468 -9.88 -6.12 17.82
N PRO A 469 -11.19 -6.31 18.06
CA PRO A 469 -11.70 -6.80 19.34
C PRO A 469 -11.00 -8.09 19.80
N GLY A 470 -10.60 -8.19 21.07
CA GLY A 470 -9.78 -9.30 21.56
C GLY A 470 -8.27 -9.08 21.45
N THR A 471 -7.81 -7.95 20.90
CA THR A 471 -6.37 -7.65 20.81
C THR A 471 -5.83 -7.17 22.14
N ILE A 472 -4.81 -7.87 22.65
CA ILE A 472 -4.01 -7.49 23.82
C ILE A 472 -2.60 -7.18 23.33
N GLU A 473 -2.11 -5.97 23.57
CA GLU A 473 -0.74 -5.57 23.23
C GLU A 473 0.15 -5.67 24.46
N VAL A 474 1.29 -6.34 24.32
CA VAL A 474 2.32 -6.47 25.35
C VAL A 474 3.60 -5.81 24.85
N GLY A 475 4.03 -4.75 25.52
CA GLY A 475 5.31 -4.08 25.27
C GLY A 475 6.36 -4.54 26.25
N LEU A 476 7.41 -5.21 25.76
CA LEU A 476 8.54 -5.61 26.60
C LEU A 476 9.57 -4.48 26.68
N PRO A 477 10.07 -4.14 27.88
CA PRO A 477 11.06 -3.09 28.04
C PRO A 477 12.47 -3.55 27.59
N GLY A 478 13.31 -2.56 27.28
CA GLY A 478 14.76 -2.76 27.19
C GLY A 478 15.38 -3.08 28.56
N PRO A 479 16.55 -3.72 28.61
CA PRO A 479 17.24 -3.97 29.88
C PRO A 479 17.56 -2.65 30.59
N GLY A 480 17.25 -2.59 31.89
CA GLY A 480 17.49 -1.41 32.73
C GLY A 480 16.44 -0.30 32.63
N ALA A 481 15.35 -0.49 31.87
CA ALA A 481 14.22 0.43 31.93
C ALA A 481 13.55 0.31 33.30
N ALA A 482 13.62 1.37 34.10
CA ALA A 482 12.89 1.44 35.37
C ALA A 482 11.39 1.46 35.07
N PRO A 483 10.54 0.83 35.91
CA PRO A 483 9.09 0.95 35.78
C PRO A 483 8.73 2.44 35.85
N GLY A 484 8.27 2.99 34.71
CA GLY A 484 7.87 4.37 34.64
C GLY A 484 6.65 4.59 35.53
N ASP A 485 6.74 5.55 36.46
CA ASP A 485 5.66 5.92 37.37
C ASP A 485 4.59 6.73 36.61
N ARG A 486 3.94 6.07 35.64
CA ARG A 486 2.94 6.67 34.79
C ARG A 486 1.58 6.41 35.42
N ALA A 487 1.06 7.44 36.09
CA ALA A 487 -0.28 7.45 36.65
C ALA A 487 -1.29 6.91 35.62
N THR A 488 -2.09 5.93 36.03
CA THR A 488 -3.18 5.41 35.22
C THR A 488 -4.23 6.51 35.08
N PRO A 489 -4.54 6.98 33.86
CA PRO A 489 -5.62 7.92 33.67
C PRO A 489 -6.92 7.30 34.20
N PRO A 490 -7.80 8.06 34.86
CA PRO A 490 -9.09 7.53 35.31
C PRO A 490 -9.85 6.96 34.11
N GLU A 491 -10.40 5.75 34.28
CA GLU A 491 -11.20 5.12 33.24
C GLU A 491 -12.46 5.98 32.99
N PRO A 492 -12.75 6.39 31.75
CA PRO A 492 -13.93 7.21 31.47
C PRO A 492 -15.20 6.48 31.92
N PRO A 493 -16.31 7.20 32.19
CA PRO A 493 -17.58 6.56 32.55
C PRO A 493 -18.03 5.58 31.47
N ALA A 494 -18.64 4.47 31.90
CA ALA A 494 -19.07 3.39 31.00
C ALA A 494 -20.28 3.84 30.17
N ALA A 495 -20.06 4.12 28.88
CA ALA A 495 -21.14 4.19 27.91
C ALA A 495 -21.75 2.78 27.69
N PRO A 496 -23.03 2.68 27.28
CA PRO A 496 -23.63 1.39 26.96
C PRO A 496 -22.91 0.72 25.78
N ALA A 497 -22.90 -0.62 25.77
CA ALA A 497 -22.44 -1.40 24.63
C ALA A 497 -23.38 -1.17 23.44
N PRO A 498 -22.90 -1.26 22.19
CA PRO A 498 -23.77 -1.27 21.02
C PRO A 498 -24.70 -2.49 21.07
N GLU A 499 -25.81 -2.44 20.34
CA GLU A 499 -26.66 -3.61 20.16
C GLU A 499 -25.96 -4.65 19.27
N PRO A 500 -26.03 -5.96 19.59
CA PRO A 500 -25.43 -7.01 18.76
C PRO A 500 -25.99 -6.99 17.34
N ALA A 501 -25.11 -7.22 16.36
CA ALA A 501 -25.54 -7.45 14.98
C ALA A 501 -26.28 -8.79 14.84
N VAL A 502 -27.16 -8.90 13.84
CA VAL A 502 -27.92 -10.13 13.55
C VAL A 502 -27.46 -10.73 12.23
N PRO A 503 -26.63 -11.79 12.25
CA PRO A 503 -26.25 -12.54 11.06
C PRO A 503 -27.46 -13.10 10.30
N SER A 504 -27.44 -13.01 8.98
CA SER A 504 -28.51 -13.43 8.07
C SER A 504 -28.10 -14.48 7.04
N SER A 505 -26.84 -14.49 6.58
CA SER A 505 -26.35 -15.47 5.59
C SER A 505 -24.85 -15.77 5.78
N PRO A 506 -24.39 -17.02 5.60
CA PRO A 506 -25.20 -18.22 5.42
C PRO A 506 -26.00 -18.55 6.69
N PRO A 507 -27.24 -19.07 6.56
CA PRO A 507 -28.01 -19.49 7.71
C PRO A 507 -27.35 -20.67 8.43
N GLU A 508 -27.78 -20.90 9.66
CA GLU A 508 -27.23 -21.97 10.51
C GLU A 508 -27.38 -23.35 9.84
N ALA A 509 -26.32 -24.16 9.93
CA ALA A 509 -26.21 -25.50 9.34
C ALA A 509 -26.27 -25.55 7.79
N THR A 510 -26.05 -24.43 7.10
CA THR A 510 -25.95 -24.43 5.63
C THR A 510 -24.78 -25.28 5.15
N VAL A 511 -24.98 -26.12 4.13
CA VAL A 511 -23.91 -26.84 3.44
C VAL A 511 -23.65 -26.16 2.09
N LEU A 512 -22.43 -25.65 1.92
CA LEU A 512 -21.93 -25.00 0.70
C LEU A 512 -21.03 -25.98 -0.07
N GLY A 513 -21.14 -26.03 -1.39
CA GLY A 513 -20.23 -26.85 -2.21
C GLY A 513 -18.78 -26.32 -2.20
N ALA A 514 -17.81 -27.15 -2.57
CA ALA A 514 -16.39 -26.78 -2.61
C ALA A 514 -16.11 -25.54 -3.47
N ASP A 515 -16.88 -25.33 -4.54
CA ASP A 515 -16.78 -24.15 -5.39
C ASP A 515 -17.06 -22.84 -4.64
N ALA A 516 -17.84 -22.91 -3.55
CA ALA A 516 -18.13 -21.75 -2.71
C ALA A 516 -16.88 -21.30 -1.94
N ALA A 517 -16.02 -22.22 -1.50
CA ALA A 517 -14.74 -21.86 -0.88
C ALA A 517 -13.82 -21.14 -1.86
N GLN A 518 -13.80 -21.57 -3.13
CA GLN A 518 -12.97 -20.97 -4.18
C GLN A 518 -13.48 -19.61 -4.65
N ARG A 519 -14.81 -19.49 -4.89
CA ARG A 519 -15.44 -18.24 -5.33
C ARG A 519 -15.53 -17.21 -4.19
N GLY A 520 -15.68 -17.70 -2.97
CA GLY A 520 -15.87 -16.91 -1.76
C GLY A 520 -17.28 -17.08 -1.20
N VAL A 521 -17.36 -17.20 0.12
CA VAL A 521 -18.61 -17.25 0.89
C VAL A 521 -18.98 -15.83 1.28
N THR A 522 -20.18 -15.40 0.91
CA THR A 522 -20.69 -14.08 1.32
C THR A 522 -21.43 -14.21 2.64
N LEU A 523 -20.86 -13.56 3.65
CA LEU A 523 -21.45 -13.36 4.96
C LEU A 523 -22.32 -12.11 4.92
N SER A 524 -23.49 -12.13 5.56
CA SER A 524 -24.41 -10.99 5.61
C SER A 524 -25.05 -10.85 6.97
N TRP A 525 -25.31 -9.62 7.41
CA TRP A 525 -25.89 -9.32 8.72
C TRP A 525 -26.63 -7.98 8.73
N GLY A 526 -27.61 -7.84 9.62
CA GLY A 526 -28.22 -6.56 9.94
C GLY A 526 -27.40 -5.83 10.99
N VAL A 527 -27.12 -4.53 10.75
CA VAL A 527 -26.49 -3.65 11.74
C VAL A 527 -27.49 -2.53 12.08
N PRO A 528 -27.66 -2.17 13.37
CA PRO A 528 -28.28 -0.90 13.74
C PRO A 528 -27.50 0.25 13.07
N ALA A 529 -28.21 1.29 12.60
CA ALA A 529 -27.55 2.42 11.94
C ALA A 529 -26.42 2.99 12.82
N ARG A 530 -25.20 3.13 12.25
CA ARG A 530 -23.98 3.78 12.81
C ARG A 530 -23.00 2.94 13.65
N ALA A 531 -23.10 1.61 13.70
CA ALA A 531 -22.05 0.78 14.34
C ALA A 531 -21.05 0.25 13.32
N ASP A 532 -19.75 0.27 13.67
CA ASP A 532 -18.74 -0.49 12.94
C ASP A 532 -18.96 -1.98 13.18
N SER A 533 -18.64 -2.83 12.21
CA SER A 533 -18.77 -4.28 12.35
C SER A 533 -17.44 -4.98 12.13
N PHE A 534 -17.15 -5.95 12.98
CA PHE A 534 -16.03 -6.86 12.83
C PHE A 534 -16.56 -8.29 12.68
N VAL A 535 -16.06 -9.04 11.71
CA VAL A 535 -16.52 -10.40 11.41
C VAL A 535 -15.45 -11.40 11.81
N GLU A 536 -15.83 -12.41 12.58
CA GLU A 536 -14.97 -13.50 13.01
C GLU A 536 -15.42 -14.83 12.39
N VAL A 537 -14.48 -15.59 11.84
CA VAL A 537 -14.72 -16.92 11.27
C VAL A 537 -13.66 -17.91 11.73
N LEU A 538 -14.14 -19.02 12.31
CA LEU A 538 -13.36 -20.13 12.82
C LEU A 538 -13.63 -21.38 11.99
N ILE A 539 -12.62 -22.23 11.84
CA ILE A 539 -12.82 -23.62 11.42
C ILE A 539 -12.85 -24.50 12.66
N LEU A 540 -13.87 -25.35 12.75
CA LEU A 540 -14.08 -26.30 13.84
C LEU A 540 -13.55 -27.70 13.52
N GLU A 541 -13.38 -28.03 12.24
CA GLU A 541 -12.94 -29.37 11.82
C GLU A 541 -11.41 -29.50 11.65
N GLY A 542 -10.86 -30.60 12.18
CA GLY A 542 -9.44 -30.97 12.06
C GLY A 542 -8.80 -31.88 13.14
N GLY A 543 -9.56 -32.53 14.04
CA GLY A 543 -9.02 -33.40 15.12
C GLY A 543 -9.10 -32.76 16.51
N GLU A 544 -8.37 -33.27 17.51
CA GLU A 544 -8.28 -32.71 18.89
C GLU A 544 -7.67 -31.29 18.96
N ALA A 545 -7.32 -30.70 17.82
CA ALA A 545 -6.73 -29.38 17.75
C ALA A 545 -7.77 -28.30 18.15
N PRO A 546 -7.36 -27.26 18.88
CA PRO A 546 -8.24 -26.16 19.26
C PRO A 546 -8.79 -25.44 18.02
N PRO A 547 -10.02 -24.87 18.08
CA PRO A 547 -10.59 -24.08 17.00
C PRO A 547 -9.60 -23.03 16.50
N ARG A 548 -9.40 -22.99 15.18
CA ARG A 548 -8.46 -22.06 14.55
C ARG A 548 -9.21 -20.97 13.82
N GLU A 549 -8.74 -19.75 14.00
CA GLU A 549 -9.19 -18.62 13.21
C GLU A 549 -8.78 -18.76 11.74
N VAL A 550 -9.76 -18.58 10.85
CA VAL A 550 -9.53 -18.59 9.39
C VAL A 550 -9.68 -17.20 8.80
N PHE A 551 -10.56 -16.38 9.38
CA PHE A 551 -10.74 -14.99 8.98
C PHE A 551 -11.17 -14.13 10.15
N ALA A 552 -10.59 -12.94 10.22
CA ALA A 552 -11.03 -11.91 11.15
C ALA A 552 -10.73 -10.54 10.53
N GLY A 553 -11.76 -9.73 10.32
CA GLY A 553 -11.61 -8.43 9.68
C GLY A 553 -12.71 -7.44 9.99
N TYR A 554 -12.37 -6.16 9.89
CA TYR A 554 -13.34 -5.09 9.79
C TYR A 554 -14.02 -5.17 8.44
N SER A 555 -15.34 -5.06 8.44
CA SER A 555 -16.07 -4.87 7.21
C SER A 555 -16.33 -3.37 7.01
N GLU A 556 -15.76 -2.82 5.94
CA GLU A 556 -16.07 -1.45 5.50
C GLU A 556 -17.44 -1.38 4.82
N ALA A 557 -17.95 -2.52 4.32
CA ALA A 557 -19.25 -2.62 3.70
C ALA A 557 -20.34 -2.84 4.75
N GLN A 558 -21.41 -2.06 4.69
CA GLN A 558 -22.53 -2.20 5.60
C GLN A 558 -23.23 -3.55 5.36
N GLY A 559 -23.15 -4.43 6.36
CA GLY A 559 -23.98 -5.65 6.44
C GLY A 559 -23.58 -6.81 5.54
N THR A 560 -22.44 -6.76 4.83
CA THR A 560 -21.96 -7.90 4.03
C THR A 560 -20.44 -7.99 3.96
N GLN A 561 -19.89 -9.22 3.91
CA GLN A 561 -18.47 -9.49 3.74
C GLN A 561 -18.28 -10.80 2.97
N THR A 562 -17.62 -10.76 1.82
CA THR A 562 -17.19 -11.98 1.12
C THR A 562 -15.82 -12.42 1.64
N ILE A 563 -15.73 -13.69 2.04
CA ILE A 563 -14.51 -14.33 2.53
C ILE A 563 -14.15 -15.52 1.65
N ARG A 564 -12.87 -15.84 1.54
CA ARG A 564 -12.43 -17.09 0.91
C ARG A 564 -11.92 -18.05 1.97
N LEU A 565 -12.38 -19.29 1.87
CA LEU A 565 -12.06 -20.34 2.82
C LEU A 565 -11.03 -21.26 2.17
N SER A 566 -9.96 -21.57 2.89
CA SER A 566 -8.81 -22.28 2.33
C SER A 566 -9.04 -23.77 2.12
N ARG A 567 -10.06 -24.34 2.76
CA ARG A 567 -10.36 -25.78 2.71
C ARG A 567 -11.85 -26.08 2.99
N PRO A 568 -12.34 -27.24 2.60
CA PRO A 568 -13.60 -27.80 3.11
C PRO A 568 -13.57 -27.95 4.64
N GLY A 569 -14.74 -27.90 5.26
CA GLY A 569 -14.93 -28.20 6.67
C GLY A 569 -16.10 -27.47 7.33
N LEU A 570 -16.31 -27.73 8.62
CA LEU A 570 -17.26 -27.01 9.47
C LEU A 570 -16.67 -25.68 9.94
N TYR A 571 -17.41 -24.61 9.67
CA TYR A 571 -17.06 -23.25 10.05
C TYR A 571 -18.06 -22.70 11.07
N ALA A 572 -17.57 -21.91 12.01
CA ALA A 572 -18.36 -21.06 12.88
C ALA A 572 -18.04 -19.60 12.59
N TRP A 573 -19.04 -18.72 12.60
CA TRP A 573 -18.83 -17.30 12.39
C TRP A 573 -19.78 -16.45 13.23
N ARG A 574 -19.39 -15.20 13.48
CA ARG A 574 -20.21 -14.21 14.18
C ARG A 574 -19.80 -12.80 13.80
N VAL A 575 -20.62 -11.82 14.21
CA VAL A 575 -20.35 -10.40 14.03
C VAL A 575 -20.24 -9.73 15.39
N LEU A 576 -19.22 -8.89 15.54
CA LEU A 576 -19.01 -8.02 16.69
C LEU A 576 -19.42 -6.60 16.27
N ALA A 577 -20.48 -6.08 16.87
CA ALA A 577 -20.84 -4.67 16.70
C ALA A 577 -19.93 -3.82 17.58
N VAL A 578 -19.26 -2.81 17.02
CA VAL A 578 -18.20 -2.07 17.69
C VAL A 578 -18.56 -0.58 17.82
N SER A 579 -18.40 -0.05 19.04
CA SER A 579 -18.52 1.38 19.32
C SER A 579 -17.16 1.96 19.73
N ARG A 580 -16.57 2.78 18.85
CA ARG A 580 -15.27 3.43 19.09
C ARG A 580 -15.32 4.41 20.25
N SER A 581 -16.38 5.20 20.33
CA SER A 581 -16.55 6.21 21.38
C SER A 581 -16.77 5.58 22.75
N ALA A 582 -17.58 4.51 22.81
CA ALA A 582 -17.82 3.78 24.06
C ALA A 582 -16.64 2.89 24.45
N ARG A 583 -15.80 2.50 23.47
CA ARG A 583 -14.73 1.50 23.62
C ARG A 583 -15.27 0.15 24.06
N ARG A 584 -16.38 -0.23 23.41
CA ARG A 584 -17.12 -1.45 23.70
C ARG A 584 -17.49 -2.16 22.42
N TYR A 585 -17.66 -3.47 22.50
CA TYR A 585 -18.28 -4.24 21.45
C TYR A 585 -19.33 -5.20 22.00
N ALA A 586 -20.25 -5.62 21.14
CA ALA A 586 -21.28 -6.59 21.46
C ALA A 586 -21.23 -7.74 20.44
N PRO A 587 -20.93 -8.98 20.88
CA PRO A 587 -20.91 -10.13 19.98
C PRO A 587 -22.32 -10.62 19.66
N SER A 588 -22.56 -10.98 18.40
CA SER A 588 -23.68 -11.86 18.05
C SER A 588 -23.43 -13.28 18.57
N ARG A 589 -24.48 -14.12 18.59
CA ARG A 589 -24.30 -15.57 18.72
C ARG A 589 -23.45 -16.14 17.59
N TRP A 590 -22.89 -17.33 17.80
CA TRP A 590 -22.20 -18.09 16.76
C TRP A 590 -23.21 -18.70 15.78
N TYR A 591 -22.85 -18.68 14.50
CA TYR A 591 -23.57 -19.31 13.40
C TYR A 591 -22.66 -20.32 12.73
N TYR A 592 -23.22 -21.42 12.27
CA TYR A 592 -22.45 -22.53 11.71
C TYR A 592 -22.80 -22.77 10.25
N PHE A 593 -21.81 -23.09 9.43
CA PHE A 593 -22.02 -23.58 8.07
C PHE A 593 -20.90 -24.54 7.70
N THR A 594 -21.17 -25.45 6.77
CA THR A 594 -20.21 -26.45 6.28
C THR A 594 -19.84 -26.13 4.85
N VAL A 595 -18.56 -26.28 4.51
CA VAL A 595 -18.10 -26.35 3.12
C VAL A 595 -17.78 -27.81 2.80
N ALA A 596 -18.54 -28.45 1.93
CA ALA A 596 -18.32 -29.83 1.50
C ALA A 596 -17.14 -29.95 0.53
N GLU A 597 -16.50 -31.12 0.50
CA GLU A 597 -15.57 -31.49 -0.57
C GLU A 597 -16.29 -31.58 -1.92
N ALA A 598 -15.57 -31.34 -3.01
CA ALA A 598 -16.12 -31.57 -4.34
C ALA A 598 -16.36 -33.08 -4.47
N SER A 599 -17.61 -33.49 -4.71
CA SER A 599 -17.86 -34.87 -5.08
C SER A 599 -17.09 -35.18 -6.38
N PRO A 600 -16.28 -36.24 -6.42
CA PRO A 600 -15.42 -36.56 -7.55
C PRO A 600 -16.20 -36.87 -8.83
#